data_AF-A0A5J4US96-F1
#
_entry.id   AF-A0A5J4US96-F1
#
_cell.length_a   1.000
_cell.length_b   1.000
_cell.length_c   1.000
_cell.angle_alpha   90.00
_cell.angle_beta   90.00
_cell.angle_gamma   90.00
#
_symmetry.space_group_name_H-M   'P 1'
#
loop_
_entity.id
_entity.type
_entity.pdbx_description
1 polymer ?
#
loop_
_entity_poly.entity_id
_entity_poly.type
_entity_poly.pdbx_seq_one_letter_code
_entity_poly.pdbx_strand_id
1 'polypeptide(L)'
;MQTKSDKFLASRSIENSLETMIVTALKRGMNKTYVFIDQTLQVFELSEETEMLRNGIGPAARELSYQGYYLLKEIKDIQDHLRALRNVDATLLILNQLLALLGEYERLFQFLEQKRYFESMRCVQRLKQSHLPNLRKVFRIIGTIDESLDKLSGCIHRWGLSNLQEWLADVREKNLALGFCALF
;
A
#
# COMPACT_ATOMS: atom_id res chain seq x y z
N MET A 1 -53.08 96.39 -37.83
CA MET A 1 -52.93 95.26 -38.78
C MET A 1 -51.91 94.28 -38.21
N GLN A 2 -52.28 93.35 -37.31
CA GLN A 2 -51.29 92.37 -36.80
C GLN A 2 -51.89 91.00 -36.39
N THR A 3 -53.21 90.79 -36.43
CA THR A 3 -53.83 89.62 -35.79
C THR A 3 -53.93 88.36 -36.66
N LYS A 4 -53.70 88.46 -37.97
CA LYS A 4 -53.71 87.29 -38.88
C LYS A 4 -52.35 86.59 -39.00
N SER A 5 -51.24 87.33 -38.90
CA SER A 5 -49.89 86.77 -38.98
C SER A 5 -49.54 85.95 -37.74
N ASP A 6 -49.92 86.44 -36.55
CA ASP A 6 -49.65 85.75 -35.28
C ASP A 6 -50.44 84.45 -35.14
N LYS A 7 -51.68 84.40 -35.68
CA LYS A 7 -52.49 83.17 -35.71
C LYS A 7 -51.91 82.11 -36.66
N PHE A 8 -51.33 82.54 -37.80
CA PHE A 8 -50.71 81.63 -38.76
C PHE A 8 -49.38 81.06 -38.23
N LEU A 9 -48.58 81.91 -37.55
CA LEU A 9 -47.35 81.48 -36.87
C LEU A 9 -47.64 80.55 -35.69
N ALA A 10 -48.70 80.83 -34.91
CA ALA A 10 -49.13 79.95 -33.82
C ALA A 10 -49.64 78.60 -34.34
N SER A 11 -50.42 78.57 -35.42
CA SER A 11 -50.91 77.32 -36.03
C SER A 11 -49.76 76.46 -36.56
N ARG A 12 -48.78 77.07 -37.23
CA ARG A 12 -47.59 76.36 -37.76
C ARG A 12 -46.66 75.89 -36.65
N SER A 13 -46.58 76.63 -35.54
CA SER A 13 -45.84 76.22 -34.34
C SER A 13 -46.48 75.03 -33.63
N ILE A 14 -47.82 74.97 -33.58
CA ILE A 14 -48.56 73.85 -33.00
C ILE A 14 -48.40 72.60 -33.85
N GLU A 15 -48.48 72.75 -35.18
CA GLU A 15 -48.31 71.67 -36.14
C GLU A 15 -46.90 71.06 -36.07
N ASN A 16 -45.86 71.91 -36.06
CA ASN A 16 -44.49 71.46 -35.86
C ASN A 16 -44.29 70.77 -34.49
N SER A 17 -44.92 71.28 -33.42
CA SER A 17 -44.85 70.66 -32.09
C SER A 17 -45.51 69.29 -32.05
N LEU A 18 -46.64 69.12 -32.75
CA LEU A 18 -47.34 67.83 -32.86
C LEU A 18 -46.55 66.82 -33.70
N GLU A 19 -45.98 67.23 -34.84
CA GLU A 19 -45.09 66.38 -35.63
C GLU A 19 -43.88 65.94 -34.80
N THR A 20 -43.26 66.87 -34.07
CA THR A 20 -42.10 66.55 -33.22
C THR A 20 -42.50 65.57 -32.12
N MET A 21 -43.65 65.75 -31.46
CA MET A 21 -44.17 64.81 -30.47
C MET A 21 -44.45 63.43 -31.05
N ILE A 22 -45.09 63.34 -32.23
CA ILE A 22 -45.42 62.08 -32.90
C ILE A 22 -44.14 61.34 -33.30
N VAL A 23 -43.17 62.02 -33.92
CA VAL A 23 -41.88 61.43 -34.31
C VAL A 23 -41.09 60.97 -33.08
N THR A 24 -41.12 61.74 -31.99
CA THR A 24 -40.41 61.37 -30.74
C THR A 24 -41.11 60.19 -30.04
N ALA A 25 -42.44 60.14 -30.07
CA ALA A 25 -43.22 59.02 -29.54
C ALA A 25 -43.01 57.74 -30.36
N LEU A 26 -42.97 57.83 -31.70
CA LEU A 26 -42.67 56.73 -32.61
C LEU A 26 -41.24 56.22 -32.43
N LYS A 27 -40.24 57.11 -32.33
CA LYS A 27 -38.85 56.73 -32.04
C LYS A 27 -38.70 56.07 -30.69
N ARG A 28 -39.37 56.57 -29.64
CA ARG A 28 -39.40 55.93 -28.31
C ARG A 28 -40.10 54.57 -28.35
N GLY A 29 -41.19 54.45 -29.11
CA GLY A 29 -41.89 53.19 -29.35
C GLY A 29 -40.98 52.16 -30.00
N MET A 30 -40.39 52.52 -31.15
CA MET A 30 -39.45 51.65 -31.87
C MET A 30 -38.22 51.27 -31.04
N ASN A 31 -37.58 52.20 -30.33
CA ASN A 31 -36.44 51.87 -29.47
C ASN A 31 -36.82 50.87 -28.36
N LYS A 32 -38.01 51.00 -27.76
CA LYS A 32 -38.50 50.03 -26.78
C LYS A 32 -38.71 48.65 -27.42
N THR A 33 -39.22 48.61 -28.65
CA THR A 33 -39.41 47.34 -29.39
C THR A 33 -38.08 46.69 -29.73
N TYR A 34 -37.09 47.45 -30.19
CA TYR A 34 -35.74 46.94 -30.49
C TYR A 34 -35.04 46.40 -29.23
N VAL A 35 -35.10 47.13 -28.11
CA VAL A 35 -34.53 46.68 -26.84
C VAL A 35 -35.22 45.40 -26.34
N PHE A 36 -36.54 45.31 -26.50
CA PHE A 36 -37.28 44.10 -26.13
C PHE A 36 -36.87 42.89 -27.00
N ILE A 37 -36.72 43.07 -28.32
CA ILE A 37 -36.28 42.01 -29.23
C ILE A 37 -34.87 41.54 -28.88
N ASP A 38 -33.94 42.46 -28.60
CA ASP A 38 -32.57 42.15 -28.22
C ASP A 38 -32.50 41.37 -26.88
N GLN A 39 -33.27 41.81 -25.88
CA GLN A 39 -33.41 41.08 -24.61
C GLN A 39 -34.02 39.68 -24.79
N THR A 40 -34.99 39.55 -25.69
CA THR A 40 -35.63 38.25 -25.97
C THR A 40 -34.65 37.28 -26.66
N LEU A 41 -33.81 37.78 -27.57
CA LEU A 41 -32.73 37.01 -28.20
C LEU A 41 -31.71 36.53 -27.17
N GLN A 42 -31.23 37.42 -26.28
CA GLN A 42 -30.28 37.04 -25.22
C GLN A 42 -30.84 35.97 -24.28
N VAL A 43 -32.12 36.05 -23.91
CA VAL A 43 -32.78 35.02 -23.09
C VAL A 43 -32.86 33.68 -23.83
N PHE A 44 -33.11 33.72 -25.14
CA PHE A 44 -33.17 32.52 -25.97
C PHE A 44 -31.79 31.85 -26.07
N GLU A 45 -30.73 32.61 -26.34
CA GLU A 45 -29.35 32.12 -26.37
C GLU A 45 -28.92 31.52 -25.02
N LEU A 46 -29.22 32.21 -23.90
CA LEU A 46 -28.99 31.69 -22.55
C LEU A 46 -29.78 30.40 -22.27
N SER A 47 -31.00 30.28 -22.81
CA SER A 47 -31.81 29.07 -22.68
C SER A 47 -31.18 27.89 -23.44
N GLU A 48 -30.62 28.13 -24.62
CA GLU A 48 -29.94 27.11 -25.41
C GLU A 48 -28.64 26.66 -24.73
N GLU A 49 -27.83 27.60 -24.24
CA GLU A 49 -26.60 27.29 -23.48
C GLU A 49 -26.89 26.51 -22.20
N THR A 50 -27.93 26.90 -21.44
CA THR A 50 -28.33 26.18 -20.22
C THR A 50 -28.88 24.79 -20.51
N GLU A 51 -29.56 24.60 -21.65
CA GLU A 51 -30.01 23.28 -22.09
C GLU A 51 -28.84 22.39 -22.52
N MET A 52 -27.86 22.92 -23.25
CA MET A 52 -26.62 22.21 -23.56
C MET A 52 -25.86 21.82 -22.30
N LEU A 53 -25.76 22.72 -21.32
CA LEU A 53 -25.11 22.45 -20.03
C LEU A 53 -25.85 21.34 -19.25
N ARG A 54 -27.18 21.42 -19.18
CA ARG A 54 -28.04 20.40 -18.56
C ARG A 54 -27.84 19.03 -19.21
N ASN A 55 -27.75 19.00 -20.53
CA ASN A 55 -27.56 17.78 -21.30
C ASN A 55 -26.14 17.20 -21.14
N GLY A 56 -25.13 18.03 -20.84
CA GLY A 56 -23.75 17.58 -20.59
C GLY A 56 -23.45 17.14 -19.16
N ILE A 57 -24.02 17.81 -18.15
CA ILE A 57 -23.72 17.54 -16.72
C ILE A 57 -24.19 16.15 -16.31
N GLY A 58 -25.40 15.73 -16.71
CA GLY A 58 -25.95 14.43 -16.33
C GLY A 58 -25.13 13.23 -16.82
N PRO A 59 -24.74 13.17 -18.11
CA PRO A 59 -23.83 12.15 -18.63
C PRO A 59 -22.44 12.21 -17.99
N ALA A 60 -21.84 13.39 -17.84
CA ALA A 60 -20.53 13.54 -17.22
C ALA A 60 -20.53 13.07 -15.75
N ALA A 61 -21.56 13.40 -14.98
CA ALA A 61 -21.72 12.93 -13.60
C ALA A 61 -21.90 11.41 -13.52
N ARG A 62 -22.64 10.80 -14.46
CA ARG A 62 -22.80 9.34 -14.55
C ARG A 62 -21.48 8.65 -14.90
N GLU A 63 -20.75 9.18 -15.86
CA GLU A 63 -19.45 8.64 -16.27
C GLU A 63 -18.44 8.75 -15.11
N LEU A 64 -18.36 9.91 -14.46
CA LEU A 64 -17.49 10.11 -13.30
C LEU A 64 -17.83 9.14 -12.16
N SER A 65 -19.11 8.92 -11.88
CA SER A 65 -19.58 7.97 -10.87
C SER A 65 -19.20 6.53 -11.23
N TYR A 66 -19.38 6.14 -12.49
CA TYR A 66 -19.00 4.83 -13.01
C TYR A 66 -17.49 4.62 -12.85
N GLN A 67 -16.66 5.54 -13.38
CA GLN A 67 -15.20 5.45 -13.26
C GLN A 67 -14.74 5.45 -11.79
N GLY A 68 -15.36 6.27 -10.94
CA GLY A 68 -15.08 6.29 -9.50
C GLY A 68 -15.37 4.96 -8.82
N TYR A 69 -16.44 4.27 -9.21
CA TYR A 69 -16.76 2.93 -8.70
C TYR A 69 -15.68 1.90 -9.08
N TYR A 70 -15.22 1.89 -10.33
CA TYR A 70 -14.16 0.98 -10.77
C TYR A 70 -12.83 1.28 -10.07
N LEU A 71 -12.47 2.56 -9.95
CA LEU A 71 -11.26 2.97 -9.26
C LEU A 71 -11.27 2.54 -7.79
N LEU A 72 -12.39 2.71 -7.08
CA LEU A 72 -12.52 2.26 -5.68
C LEU A 72 -12.39 0.73 -5.56
N LYS A 73 -12.93 -0.01 -6.53
CA LYS A 73 -12.77 -1.46 -6.59
C LYS A 73 -11.30 -1.85 -6.79
N GLU A 74 -10.62 -1.20 -7.73
CA GLU A 74 -9.21 -1.46 -8.02
C GLU A 74 -8.30 -1.12 -6.81
N ILE A 75 -8.58 0.00 -6.13
CA ILE A 75 -7.87 0.35 -4.87
C ILE A 75 -8.04 -0.75 -3.83
N LYS A 76 -9.25 -1.31 -3.69
CA LYS A 76 -9.50 -2.40 -2.75
C LYS A 76 -8.73 -3.67 -3.13
N ASP A 77 -8.74 -4.03 -4.41
CA ASP A 77 -8.01 -5.20 -4.92
C ASP A 77 -6.49 -5.04 -4.67
N ILE A 78 -5.95 -3.83 -4.87
CA ILE A 78 -4.54 -3.50 -4.56
C ILE A 78 -4.27 -3.63 -3.05
N GLN A 79 -5.17 -3.14 -2.19
CA GLN A 79 -5.01 -3.26 -0.74
C GLN A 79 -4.98 -4.72 -0.28
N ASP A 80 -5.85 -5.56 -0.85
CA ASP A 80 -5.89 -6.99 -0.55
C ASP A 80 -4.62 -7.70 -1.07
N HIS A 81 -4.12 -7.33 -2.24
CA HIS A 81 -2.82 -7.80 -2.74
C HIS A 81 -1.65 -7.39 -1.86
N LEU A 82 -1.58 -6.14 -1.40
CA LEU A 82 -0.53 -5.68 -0.49
C LEU A 82 -0.58 -6.43 0.85
N ARG A 83 -1.78 -6.74 1.36
CA ARG A 83 -1.94 -7.58 2.55
C ARG A 83 -1.42 -9.00 2.31
N ALA A 84 -1.72 -9.59 1.16
CA ALA A 84 -1.21 -10.90 0.79
C ALA A 84 0.33 -10.91 0.69
N LEU A 85 0.93 -9.89 0.06
CA LEU A 85 2.38 -9.73 -0.01
C LEU A 85 3.02 -9.67 1.38
N ARG A 86 2.45 -8.88 2.30
CA ARG A 86 2.94 -8.83 3.69
C ARG A 86 2.89 -10.19 4.40
N ASN A 87 1.86 -10.99 4.12
CA ASN A 87 1.76 -12.35 4.67
C ASN A 87 2.82 -13.28 4.06
N VAL A 88 3.11 -13.14 2.77
CA VAL A 88 4.18 -13.88 2.09
C VAL A 88 5.53 -13.54 2.69
N ASP A 89 5.84 -12.26 2.88
CA ASP A 89 7.11 -11.81 3.49
C ASP A 89 7.29 -12.36 4.92
N ALA A 90 6.22 -12.31 5.73
CA ALA A 90 6.23 -12.87 7.07
C ALA A 90 6.48 -14.39 7.05
N THR A 91 5.89 -15.10 6.08
CA THR A 91 6.07 -16.54 5.91
C THR A 91 7.50 -16.87 5.46
N LEU A 92 8.05 -16.12 4.51
CA LEU A 92 9.44 -16.26 4.05
C LEU A 92 10.44 -16.08 5.21
N LEU A 93 10.20 -15.10 6.09
CA LEU A 93 11.04 -14.90 7.26
C LEU A 93 11.05 -16.14 8.18
N ILE A 94 9.89 -16.74 8.42
CA ILE A 94 9.77 -17.95 9.24
C ILE A 94 10.46 -19.14 8.57
N LEU A 95 10.26 -19.32 7.26
CA LEU A 95 10.89 -20.39 6.48
C LEU A 95 12.42 -20.28 6.51
N ASN A 96 12.97 -19.07 6.38
CA ASN A 96 14.41 -18.85 6.49
C ASN A 96 14.96 -19.20 7.88
N GLN A 97 14.21 -18.91 8.94
CA GLN A 97 14.59 -19.30 10.31
C GLN A 97 14.57 -20.83 10.48
N LEU A 98 13.55 -21.50 9.94
CA LEU A 98 13.45 -22.97 9.96
C LEU A 98 14.57 -23.63 9.15
N LEU A 99 14.92 -23.07 7.99
CA LEU A 99 16.03 -23.56 7.17
C LEU A 99 17.36 -23.46 7.92
N ALA A 100 17.62 -22.33 8.58
CA ALA A 100 18.81 -22.17 9.41
C ALA A 100 18.85 -23.15 10.59
N LEU A 101 17.69 -23.39 11.24
CA LEU A 101 17.56 -24.38 12.31
C LEU A 101 17.90 -25.79 11.79
N LEU A 102 17.30 -26.20 10.68
CA LEU A 102 17.54 -27.51 10.06
C LEU A 102 19.00 -27.70 9.66
N GLY A 103 19.63 -26.66 9.10
CA GLY A 103 21.05 -26.70 8.72
C GLY A 103 22.00 -26.87 9.93
N GLU A 104 21.72 -26.25 11.08
CA GLU A 104 22.50 -26.53 12.29
C GLU A 104 22.23 -27.94 12.84
N TYR A 105 20.99 -28.44 12.76
CA TYR A 105 20.69 -29.84 13.13
C TYR A 105 21.47 -30.84 12.28
N GLU A 106 21.53 -30.62 10.96
CA GLU A 106 22.31 -31.46 10.06
C GLU A 106 23.79 -31.49 10.46
N ARG A 107 24.39 -30.33 10.74
CA ARG A 107 25.77 -30.25 11.25
C ARG A 107 25.95 -31.00 12.57
N LEU A 108 24.98 -30.90 13.48
CA LEU A 108 25.01 -31.63 14.74
C LEU A 108 25.09 -33.14 14.49
N PHE A 109 24.25 -33.68 13.61
CA PHE A 109 24.30 -35.10 13.24
C PHE A 109 25.65 -35.49 12.62
N GLN A 110 26.17 -34.69 11.68
CA GLN A 110 27.49 -34.93 11.09
C GLN A 110 28.62 -34.97 12.14
N PHE A 111 28.61 -34.06 13.12
CA PHE A 111 29.60 -34.10 14.21
C PHE A 111 29.44 -35.34 15.11
N LEU A 112 28.20 -35.77 15.38
CA LEU A 112 27.95 -36.96 16.17
C LEU A 112 28.44 -38.24 15.47
N GLU A 113 28.20 -38.36 14.17
CA GLU A 113 28.71 -39.47 13.35
C GLU A 113 30.24 -39.55 13.38
N GLN A 114 30.91 -38.40 13.37
CA GLN A 114 32.37 -38.30 13.44
C GLN A 114 32.92 -38.42 14.87
N LYS A 115 32.07 -38.69 15.88
CA LYS A 115 32.44 -38.69 17.31
C LYS A 115 33.10 -37.37 17.78
N ARG A 116 32.78 -36.25 17.13
CA ARG A 116 33.27 -34.90 17.45
C ARG A 116 32.42 -34.25 18.54
N TYR A 117 32.45 -34.85 19.73
CA TYR A 117 31.52 -34.54 20.82
C TYR A 117 31.61 -33.09 21.32
N PHE A 118 32.79 -32.47 21.28
CA PHE A 118 32.95 -31.08 21.68
C PHE A 118 32.24 -30.12 20.70
N GLU A 119 32.41 -30.35 19.40
CA GLU A 119 31.75 -29.59 18.35
C GLU A 119 30.24 -29.83 18.33
N SER A 120 29.80 -31.07 18.58
CA SER A 120 28.38 -31.40 18.81
C SER A 120 27.80 -30.58 19.97
N MET A 121 28.50 -30.50 21.11
CA MET A 121 28.06 -29.67 22.24
C MET A 121 27.94 -28.19 21.90
N ARG A 122 28.94 -27.62 21.20
CA ARG A 122 28.86 -26.23 20.74
C ARG A 122 27.69 -26.00 19.78
N CYS A 123 27.39 -26.97 18.93
CA CYS A 123 26.25 -26.88 18.00
C CYS A 123 24.91 -26.90 18.75
N VAL A 124 24.73 -27.79 19.72
CA VAL A 124 23.54 -27.79 20.61
C VAL A 124 23.38 -26.43 21.32
N GLN A 125 24.48 -25.86 21.81
CA GLN A 125 24.44 -24.55 22.44
C GLN A 125 23.99 -23.44 21.48
N ARG A 126 24.49 -23.42 20.23
CA ARG A 126 24.04 -22.47 19.20
C ARG A 126 22.56 -22.65 18.85
N LEU A 127 22.10 -23.88 18.69
CA LEU A 127 20.67 -24.18 18.44
C LEU A 127 19.79 -23.55 19.53
N LYS A 128 20.13 -23.78 20.80
CA LYS A 128 19.38 -23.24 21.95
C LYS A 128 19.44 -21.72 22.06
N GLN A 129 20.60 -21.12 21.81
CA GLN A 129 20.82 -19.67 22.03
C GLN A 129 20.38 -18.79 20.86
N SER A 130 20.54 -19.26 19.62
CA SER A 130 20.35 -18.43 18.43
C SER A 130 19.10 -18.80 17.62
N HIS A 131 18.79 -20.08 17.48
CA HIS A 131 17.76 -20.54 16.53
C HIS A 131 16.40 -20.77 17.18
N LEU A 132 16.34 -21.43 18.34
CA LEU A 132 15.07 -21.73 19.01
C LEU A 132 14.29 -20.52 19.56
N PRO A 133 14.91 -19.47 20.14
CA PRO A 133 14.16 -18.38 20.77
C PRO A 133 13.21 -17.64 19.82
N ASN A 134 13.64 -17.46 18.56
CA ASN A 134 12.85 -16.76 17.54
C ASN A 134 11.61 -17.57 17.12
N LEU A 135 11.76 -18.90 17.05
CA LEU A 135 10.70 -19.81 16.61
C LEU A 135 9.74 -20.21 17.74
N ARG A 136 10.15 -20.08 19.01
CA ARG A 136 9.33 -20.47 20.18
C ARG A 136 7.99 -19.73 20.24
N LYS A 137 7.94 -18.48 19.77
CA LYS A 137 6.72 -17.67 19.75
C LYS A 137 5.72 -18.12 18.68
N VAL A 138 6.21 -18.79 17.63
CA VAL A 138 5.43 -19.19 16.46
C VAL A 138 5.00 -20.65 16.57
N PHE A 139 5.91 -21.53 17.01
CA PHE A 139 5.69 -22.97 17.02
C PHE A 139 5.84 -23.55 18.42
N ARG A 140 4.74 -24.12 18.94
CA ARG A 140 4.73 -24.78 20.25
C ARG A 140 5.70 -25.96 20.36
N ILE A 141 5.94 -26.67 19.25
CA ILE A 141 6.84 -27.83 19.20
C ILE A 141 8.30 -27.48 19.56
N ILE A 142 8.68 -26.20 19.47
CA ILE A 142 10.02 -25.73 19.83
C ILE A 142 10.35 -26.00 21.30
N GLY A 143 9.35 -26.00 22.19
CA GLY A 143 9.56 -26.40 23.58
C GLY A 143 10.00 -27.87 23.72
N THR A 144 9.31 -28.77 23.01
CA THR A 144 9.67 -30.20 22.97
C THR A 144 11.04 -30.43 22.36
N ILE A 145 11.38 -29.66 21.33
CA ILE A 145 12.70 -29.69 20.70
C ILE A 145 13.79 -29.25 21.70
N ASP A 146 13.56 -28.16 22.44
CA ASP A 146 14.50 -27.67 23.47
C ASP A 146 14.76 -28.72 24.56
N GLU A 147 13.71 -29.36 25.07
CA GLU A 147 13.82 -30.46 26.04
C GLU A 147 14.59 -31.67 25.50
N SER A 148 14.38 -32.02 24.22
CA SER A 148 15.12 -33.10 23.57
C SER A 148 16.60 -32.78 23.40
N LEU A 149 16.94 -31.51 23.12
CA LEU A 149 18.32 -31.05 23.07
C LEU A 149 19.01 -31.12 24.44
N ASP A 150 18.29 -30.87 25.55
CA ASP A 150 18.85 -31.04 26.89
C ASP A 150 19.21 -32.50 27.19
N LYS A 151 18.31 -33.42 26.82
CA LYS A 151 18.59 -34.87 26.92
C LYS A 151 19.79 -35.27 26.06
N LEU A 152 19.83 -34.78 24.82
CA LEU A 152 20.92 -35.05 23.88
C LEU A 152 22.24 -34.49 24.39
N SER A 153 22.28 -33.27 24.92
CA SER A 153 23.45 -32.66 25.55
C SER A 153 24.02 -33.55 26.66
N GLY A 154 23.16 -34.08 27.53
CA GLY A 154 23.55 -35.06 28.56
C GLY A 154 24.13 -36.35 27.98
N CYS A 155 23.58 -36.85 26.87
CA CYS A 155 24.14 -38.01 26.16
C CYS A 155 25.52 -37.71 25.56
N ILE A 156 25.67 -36.58 24.86
CA ILE A 156 26.93 -36.17 24.24
C ILE A 156 28.02 -36.03 25.28
N HIS A 157 27.72 -35.43 26.43
CA HIS A 157 28.66 -35.31 27.53
C HIS A 157 29.14 -36.69 28.03
N ARG A 158 28.22 -37.64 28.24
CA ARG A 158 28.57 -39.01 28.65
C ARG A 158 29.41 -39.72 27.60
N TRP A 159 29.01 -39.67 26.33
CA TRP A 159 29.77 -40.28 25.23
C TRP A 159 31.17 -39.68 25.10
N GLY A 160 31.30 -38.36 25.20
CA GLY A 160 32.58 -37.68 25.19
C GLY A 160 33.48 -38.12 26.34
N LEU A 161 32.94 -38.24 27.56
CA LEU A 161 33.70 -38.69 28.72
C LEU A 161 34.16 -40.15 28.56
N SER A 162 33.27 -41.05 28.14
CA SER A 162 33.62 -42.45 27.88
C SER A 162 34.70 -42.58 26.80
N ASN A 163 34.59 -41.83 25.70
CA ASN A 163 35.58 -41.84 24.63
C ASN A 163 36.95 -41.32 25.11
N LEU A 164 36.98 -40.30 25.97
CA LEU A 164 38.23 -39.81 26.58
C LEU A 164 38.84 -40.83 27.54
N GLN A 165 38.02 -41.53 28.32
CA GLN A 165 38.49 -42.57 29.23
C GLN A 165 39.11 -43.75 28.47
N GLU A 166 38.46 -44.18 27.39
CA GLU A 166 38.96 -45.23 26.49
C GLU A 166 40.30 -44.81 25.84
N TRP A 167 40.37 -43.58 25.33
CA TRP A 167 41.60 -43.04 24.77
C TRP A 167 42.74 -42.97 25.81
N LEU A 168 42.46 -42.54 27.04
CA LEU A 168 43.46 -42.51 28.11
C LEU A 168 43.94 -43.91 28.49
N ALA A 169 43.07 -44.92 28.45
CA ALA A 169 43.45 -46.31 28.70
C ALA A 169 44.41 -46.82 27.62
N ASP A 170 44.09 -46.59 26.34
CA ASP A 170 44.93 -46.95 25.20
C ASP A 170 46.31 -46.25 25.26
N VAL A 171 46.34 -44.96 25.59
CA VAL A 171 47.60 -44.21 25.78
C VAL A 171 48.44 -44.80 26.92
N ARG A 172 47.81 -45.19 28.04
CA ARG A 172 48.53 -45.81 29.16
C ARG A 172 49.12 -47.16 28.78
N GLU A 173 48.35 -47.99 28.07
CA GLU A 173 48.79 -49.30 27.59
C GLU A 173 49.99 -49.17 26.64
N LYS A 174 49.90 -48.28 25.65
CA LYS A 174 51.00 -48.01 24.71
C LYS A 174 52.25 -47.45 25.39
N ASN A 175 52.08 -46.54 26.35
CA ASN A 175 53.20 -46.00 27.12
C ASN A 175 53.89 -47.08 27.98
N LEU A 176 53.13 -47.99 28.59
CA LEU A 176 53.68 -49.14 29.30
C LEU A 176 54.51 -50.01 28.35
N ALA A 177 53.97 -50.36 27.18
CA ALA A 177 54.68 -51.15 26.18
C ALA A 177 55.99 -50.49 25.74
N LEU A 178 55.98 -49.18 25.46
CA LEU A 178 57.19 -48.43 25.12
C LEU A 178 58.21 -48.41 26.26
N GLY A 179 57.76 -48.25 27.51
CA GLY A 179 58.62 -48.29 28.69
C GLY A 179 59.31 -49.65 28.88
N PHE A 180 58.59 -50.76 28.64
CA PHE A 180 59.18 -52.10 28.63
C PHE A 180 60.20 -52.28 27.50
N CYS A 181 59.91 -51.77 26.29
CA CYS A 181 60.84 -51.83 25.17
C CYS A 181 62.10 -50.96 25.36
N ALA A 182 62.05 -49.89 26.17
CA ALA A 182 63.20 -49.04 26.45
C ALA A 182 64.11 -49.56 27.59
N LEU A 183 63.69 -50.61 28.30
CA LEU A 183 64.44 -51.27 29.38
C LEU A 183 65.24 -52.50 28.92
N PHE A 184 65.15 -52.85 27.64
CA PHE A 184 65.99 -53.85 26.96
C PHE A 184 66.92 -53.16 25.96
#